data_AF-A0A6G2UDJ7-F1
#
_entry.id   AF-A0A6G2UDJ7-F1
#
_cell.length_a   1.000
_cell.length_b   1.000
_cell.length_c   1.000
_cell.angle_alpha   90.00
_cell.angle_beta   90.00
_cell.angle_gamma   90.00
#
_symmetry.space_group_name_H-M   'P 1'
#
loop_
_entity.id
_entity.type
_entity.pdbx_description
1 polymer ?
#
loop_
_entity_poly.entity_id
_entity_poly.type
_entity_poly.pdbx_seq_one_letter_code
_entity_poly.pdbx_strand_id
1 'polypeptide(L)' 'MTTSLGLGHQSHPLIGRLVVDHAHDDRVGVLRAIAPDSKDNRYGLVIMVPNAPPVAWLAPEGGGLEWTTSPDAIEAAR' A
#
# COMPACT_ATOMS: atom_id res chain seq x y z
N MET A 1 10.32 -11.17 8.47
CA MET A 1 9.25 -11.09 9.47
C MET A 1 8.79 -9.65 9.55
N THR A 2 7.60 -9.33 9.03
CA THR A 2 7.02 -7.99 9.09
C THR A 2 6.30 -7.80 10.42
N THR A 3 6.72 -6.81 11.21
CA THR A 3 6.08 -6.49 12.49
C THR A 3 4.90 -5.57 12.23
N SER A 4 3.72 -5.89 12.76
CA SER A 4 2.52 -5.06 12.59
C SER A 4 2.61 -3.83 13.50
N LEU A 5 2.61 -2.62 12.93
CA LEU A 5 2.77 -1.34 13.65
C LEU A 5 1.43 -0.77 14.17
N GLY A 6 0.41 -1.60 14.35
CA GLY A 6 -0.96 -1.17 14.69
C GLY A 6 -1.78 -0.79 13.45
N LEU A 7 -3.11 -0.91 13.54
CA LEU A 7 -4.09 -0.74 12.43
C LEU A 7 -3.83 -1.58 11.17
N GLY A 8 -3.07 -2.68 11.27
CA GLY A 8 -2.76 -3.56 10.13
C GLY A 8 -1.61 -3.08 9.25
N HIS A 9 -0.90 -2.01 9.63
CA HIS A 9 0.30 -1.57 8.92
C HIS A 9 1.44 -2.57 9.10
N GLN A 10 2.06 -2.98 8.01
CA GLN A 10 3.23 -3.85 8.00
C GLN A 10 4.48 -3.05 7.63
N SER A 11 5.59 -3.33 8.31
CA SER A 11 6.90 -2.80 7.90
C SER A 11 7.27 -3.31 6.51
N HIS A 12 7.86 -2.45 5.68
CA HIS A 12 8.40 -2.85 4.37
C HIS A 12 9.61 -1.96 4.03
N PRO A 13 10.73 -2.51 3.53
CA PRO A 13 11.97 -1.75 3.32
C PRO A 13 11.85 -0.65 2.25
N LEU A 14 10.82 -0.74 1.40
CA LEU A 14 10.56 0.25 0.36
C LEU A 14 9.63 1.39 0.83
N ILE A 15 9.13 1.39 2.07
CA ILE A 15 8.27 2.49 2.55
C ILE A 15 9.04 3.81 2.48
N GLY A 16 8.39 4.83 1.92
CA GLY A 16 8.95 6.14 1.63
C GLY A 16 9.82 6.20 0.37
N ARG A 17 9.98 5.08 -0.36
CA ARG A 17 10.78 5.02 -1.59
C ARG A 17 9.91 4.99 -2.83
N LEU A 18 10.51 5.36 -3.95
CA LEU A 18 9.96 5.14 -5.28
C LEU A 18 9.95 3.66 -5.61
N VAL A 19 8.81 3.21 -6.13
CA VAL A 19 8.58 1.86 -6.60
C VAL A 19 7.91 1.87 -7.97
N VAL A 20 8.20 0.85 -8.76
CA VAL A 20 7.51 0.53 -10.01
C VAL A 20 6.40 -0.47 -9.68
N ASP A 21 5.18 -0.21 -10.13
CA ASP A 21 4.02 -1.08 -10.01
C ASP A 21 3.74 -1.81 -11.32
N HIS A 22 4.10 -3.10 -11.36
CA HIS A 22 3.94 -3.95 -12.54
C HIS A 22 2.49 -4.31 -12.84
N ALA A 23 1.58 -4.20 -11.87
CA ALA A 23 0.16 -4.48 -12.11
C ALA A 23 -0.55 -3.32 -12.82
N HIS A 24 0.08 -2.14 -12.91
CA HIS A 24 -0.49 -0.93 -13.49
C HIS A 24 0.42 -0.34 -14.59
N ASP A 25 0.90 -1.15 -15.53
CA ASP A 25 1.69 -0.69 -16.69
C ASP A 25 2.99 0.02 -16.27
N ASP A 26 3.75 -0.60 -15.37
CA ASP A 26 5.01 -0.06 -14.82
C ASP A 26 4.86 1.35 -14.21
N ARG A 27 3.66 1.67 -13.69
CA ARG A 27 3.39 2.98 -13.10
C ARG A 27 4.27 3.21 -11.87
N VAL A 28 4.90 4.38 -11.81
CA VAL A 28 5.82 4.75 -10.74
C VAL A 28 5.11 5.58 -9.65
N GLY A 29 5.39 5.26 -8.38
CA GLY A 29 4.90 6.00 -7.23
C GLY A 29 5.72 5.77 -5.96
N VAL A 30 5.47 6.57 -4.94
CA VAL A 30 6.07 6.42 -3.61
C VAL A 30 5.25 5.42 -2.80
N LEU A 31 5.90 4.38 -2.26
CA LEU A 31 5.25 3.45 -1.33
C LEU A 31 5.00 4.11 0.01
N ARG A 32 3.73 4.30 0.38
CA ARG A 32 3.34 4.98 1.63
C ARG A 32 3.08 4.00 2.77
N ALA A 33 2.44 2.87 2.47
CA ALA A 33 2.07 1.87 3.48
C ALA A 33 1.85 0.50 2.84
N ILE A 34 2.06 -0.55 3.65
CA ILE A 34 1.50 -1.88 3.40
C ILE A 34 0.42 -2.10 4.46
N ALA A 35 -0.86 -2.11 4.06
CA ALA A 35 -1.99 -2.25 4.98
C ALA A 35 -3.23 -2.78 4.23
N PRO A 36 -4.18 -3.46 4.93
CA PRO A 36 -5.43 -3.91 4.30
C PRO A 36 -6.20 -2.75 3.68
N ASP A 37 -6.76 -2.98 2.50
CA ASP A 37 -7.65 -1.98 1.91
C ASP A 37 -8.95 -1.88 2.72
N SER A 38 -9.31 -0.65 3.11
CA SER A 38 -10.49 -0.40 3.95
C SER A 38 -11.75 -0.12 3.12
N LYS A 39 -11.69 -0.15 1.77
CA LYS A 39 -12.86 0.21 0.94
C LYS A 39 -14.01 -0.79 1.06
N ASP A 40 -13.77 -2.00 1.55
CA ASP A 40 -14.84 -2.98 1.83
C ASP A 40 -15.50 -2.79 3.21
N ASN A 41 -15.02 -1.86 4.05
CA ASN A 41 -15.65 -1.63 5.34
C ASN A 41 -16.98 -0.87 5.17
N ARG A 42 -18.07 -1.63 5.00
CA ARG A 42 -19.48 -1.15 4.93
C ARG A 42 -19.91 -0.29 6.12
N TYR A 43 -19.10 -0.21 7.17
CA TYR A 43 -19.35 0.59 8.36
C TYR A 43 -18.27 1.67 8.40
N GLY A 44 -18.64 2.92 8.13
CA GLY A 44 -17.76 4.09 7.98
C GLY A 44 -16.88 4.49 9.18
N LEU A 45 -16.57 3.55 10.07
CA LEU A 45 -15.60 3.67 11.15
C LEU A 45 -14.68 2.44 11.10
N VAL A 46 -13.37 2.65 10.94
CA VAL A 46 -12.35 1.60 11.11
C VAL A 46 -12.15 1.36 12.61
N ILE A 47 -13.13 0.72 13.25
CA ILE A 47 -13.04 0.29 14.66
C ILE A 47 -12.23 -1.02 14.77
N MET A 48 -11.99 -1.69 13.64
CA MET A 48 -11.26 -2.95 13.54
C MET A 48 -10.45 -2.98 12.25
N VAL A 49 -9.28 -3.60 12.29
CA VAL A 49 -8.47 -3.87 11.09
C VAL A 49 -9.23 -4.85 10.20
N PRO A 50 -9.48 -4.55 8.91
CA PRO A 50 -10.15 -5.47 8.01
C PRO A 50 -9.41 -6.81 7.97
N ASN A 51 -10.15 -7.92 8.06
CA ASN A 51 -9.60 -9.25 7.80
C ASN A 51 -9.45 -9.47 6.28
N ALA A 52 -8.65 -8.64 5.65
CA ALA A 52 -8.33 -8.66 4.24
C ALA A 52 -6.81 -8.71 4.05
N PRO A 53 -6.32 -9.32 2.95
CA PRO A 53 -4.90 -9.31 2.67
C PRO A 53 -4.38 -7.86 2.55
N PRO A 54 -3.14 -7.61 3.00
CA PRO A 54 -2.52 -6.30 2.92
C PRO A 54 -2.29 -5.90 1.47
N VAL A 55 -2.49 -4.61 1.16
CA VAL A 55 -2.17 -4.01 -0.14
C VAL A 55 -1.09 -2.95 0.02
N ALA A 56 -0.37 -2.68 -1.06
CA ALA A 56 0.56 -1.57 -1.16
C ALA A 56 -0.18 -0.29 -1.56
N TRP A 57 -0.07 0.75 -0.74
CA TRP A 57 -0.61 2.09 -0.99
C TRP A 57 0.45 2.96 -1.63
N LEU A 58 0.19 3.40 -2.86
CA LEU A 58 1.11 4.18 -3.69
C LEU A 58 0.58 5.59 -3.93
N ALA A 59 1.46 6.58 -3.77
CA ALA A 59 1.19 7.97 -4.09
C ALA A 59 2.01 8.39 -5.32
N PRO A 60 1.42 9.11 -6.29
CA PRO A 60 2.18 9.65 -7.42
C PRO A 60 3.16 10.74 -6.96
N GLU A 61 4.38 10.78 -7.53
CA GLU A 61 5.44 11.74 -7.15
C GLU A 61 5.01 13.20 -7.25
N GLY A 62 4.27 13.53 -8.31
CA GLY A 62 3.78 14.89 -8.57
C GLY A 62 2.48 15.26 -7.86
N GLY A 63 1.97 14.39 -6.97
CA GLY A 63 0.61 14.49 -6.45
C GLY A 63 -0.44 13.96 -7.43
N GLY A 64 -1.64 13.70 -6.91
CA GLY A 64 -2.71 13.03 -7.65
C GLY A 64 -3.40 11.95 -6.83
N LEU A 65 -4.20 11.12 -7.50
CA LEU A 65 -4.96 10.07 -6.84
C LEU A 65 -4.05 8.90 -6.47
N GLU A 66 -4.02 8.56 -5.18
CA GLU A 66 -3.39 7.35 -4.66
C GLU A 66 -4.06 6.10 -5.23
N TRP A 67 -3.29 5.02 -5.35
CA TRP A 67 -3.81 3.73 -5.78
C TRP A 67 -3.24 2.60 -4.93
N THR A 68 -3.90 1.45 -5.01
CA THR A 68 -3.54 0.24 -4.28
C THR A 68 -3.14 -0.86 -5.25
N THR A 69 -2.10 -1.60 -4.93
CA THR A 69 -1.65 -2.77 -5.70
C THR A 69 -1.24 -3.91 -4.76
N SER A 70 -0.97 -5.09 -5.32
CA SER A 70 -0.41 -6.20 -4.55
C SER A 70 1.01 -5.87 -4.08
N PRO A 71 1.39 -6.14 -2.83
CA PRO A 71 2.76 -5.91 -2.35
C PRO A 71 3.84 -6.68 -3.13
N ASP A 72 3.45 -7.77 -3.80
CA ASP A 72 4.34 -8.57 -4.65
C ASP A 72 4.53 -7.97 -6.06
N ALA A 73 3.67 -7.03 -6.46
CA ALA A 73 3.73 -6.38 -7.77
C ALA A 73 4.64 -5.15 -7.80
N ILE A 74 5.28 -4.78 -6.68
CA ILE A 74 6.12 -3.60 -6.58
C ILE A 74 7.61 -3.94 -6.49
N GLU A 75 8.43 -3.17 -7.19
CA GLU A 75 9.89 -3.22 -7.06
C GLU A 75 10.47 -1.83 -6.81
N ALA A 76 11.67 -1.75 -6.23
CA ALA A 76 12.35 -0.46 -6.09
C ALA A 76 12.64 0.14 -7.47
N ALA A 77 12.26 1.40 -7.68
CA ALA A 77 12.69 2.13 -8.86
C ALA A 77 14.23 2.29 -8.83
N ARG A 78 14.85 2.16 -10.01
CA ARG A 78 16.31 2.28 -10.17
C ARG A 78 16.81 3.70 -10.03
#